data_AF-A0A974H2A3-F1
#
_entry.id   AF-A0A974H2A3-F1
#
_cell.length_a   1.000
_cell.length_b   1.000
_cell.length_c   1.000
_cell.angle_alpha   90.00
_cell.angle_beta   90.00
_cell.angle_gamma   90.00
#
_symmetry.space_group_name_H-M   'P 1'
#
loop_
_entity.id
_entity.type
_entity.pdbx_description
1 polymer ?
#
loop_
_entity_poly.entity_id
_entity_poly.type
_entity_poly.pdbx_seq_one_letter_code
_entity_poly.pdbx_strand_id
1 'polypeptide(L)'
;MSSIGCTYQELLSVSPHIAHWIPRLFCQNERVVLSGQWQFGFFSVTAVRATNVASIRIYGDQDLRTNCSRHMKGKYHDYSYTDQYGPEGLTLAKGQPLGEFNFGTKVKLAQGLSLR
;
A
#
# COMPACT_ATOMS: atom_id res chain seq x y z
N MET A 1 -10.54 11.90 5.08
CA MET A 1 -9.55 10.82 5.25
C MET A 1 -8.56 11.29 6.29
N SER A 2 -8.58 10.69 7.48
CA SER A 2 -7.87 11.20 8.66
C SER A 2 -6.45 10.67 8.78
N SER A 3 -6.19 9.44 8.32
CA SER A 3 -4.86 8.83 8.45
C SER A 3 -4.59 7.76 7.41
N ILE A 4 -3.30 7.50 7.21
CA ILE A 4 -2.76 6.43 6.37
C ILE A 4 -1.71 5.64 7.15
N GLY A 5 -1.77 4.32 7.05
CA GLY A 5 -0.76 3.40 7.56
C GLY A 5 -0.26 2.48 6.46
N CYS A 6 1.02 2.20 6.39
CA CYS A 6 1.61 1.22 5.48
C CYS A 6 2.62 0.36 6.24
N THR A 7 2.43 -0.95 6.16
CA THR A 7 3.36 -1.93 6.74
C THR A 7 4.18 -2.59 5.65
N TYR A 8 5.50 -2.62 5.81
CA TYR A 8 6.40 -3.28 4.86
C TYR A 8 6.60 -4.74 5.26
N GLN A 9 6.17 -5.67 4.41
CA GLN A 9 6.23 -7.11 4.65
C GLN A 9 6.54 -7.88 3.35
N GLU A 10 6.81 -9.18 3.46
CA GLU A 10 7.05 -10.04 2.30
C GLU A 10 5.81 -10.23 1.44
N LEU A 11 6.00 -10.42 0.14
CA LEU A 11 4.90 -10.60 -0.80
C LEU A 11 4.63 -12.07 -1.02
N LEU A 12 3.50 -12.52 -0.51
CA LEU A 12 2.95 -13.82 -0.82
C LEU A 12 1.89 -13.70 -1.91
N SER A 13 1.77 -14.75 -2.74
CA SER A 13 0.79 -14.78 -3.82
C SER A 13 -0.62 -14.90 -3.27
N VAL A 14 -1.52 -14.03 -3.75
CA VAL A 14 -2.94 -13.99 -3.40
C VAL A 14 -3.82 -14.88 -4.29
N SER A 15 -3.22 -15.83 -5.04
CA SER A 15 -4.02 -16.76 -5.83
C SER A 15 -5.06 -17.49 -4.95
N PRO A 16 -6.29 -17.73 -5.41
CA PRO A 16 -7.36 -18.30 -4.58
C PRO A 16 -6.96 -19.62 -3.90
N HIS A 17 -6.15 -20.43 -4.58
CA HIS A 17 -5.59 -21.65 -4.02
C HIS A 17 -4.67 -21.35 -2.83
N ILE A 18 -3.69 -20.45 -2.97
CA ILE A 18 -2.73 -20.11 -1.90
C ILE A 18 -3.42 -19.38 -0.73
N ALA A 19 -4.41 -18.53 -1.02
CA ALA A 19 -5.20 -17.81 -0.01
C ALA A 19 -5.99 -18.76 0.92
N HIS A 20 -6.36 -19.94 0.44
CA HIS A 20 -7.03 -20.96 1.25
C HIS A 20 -6.06 -21.71 2.19
N TRP A 21 -4.80 -21.88 1.78
CA TRP A 21 -3.80 -22.68 2.50
C TRP A 21 -2.98 -21.88 3.52
N ILE A 22 -2.84 -20.56 3.35
CA ILE A 22 -2.04 -19.71 4.25
C ILE A 22 -2.98 -18.87 5.12
N PRO A 23 -3.22 -19.27 6.39
CA PRO A 23 -3.96 -18.43 7.32
C PRO A 23 -3.24 -17.09 7.52
N ARG A 24 -4.01 -15.99 7.44
CA ARG A 24 -3.52 -14.59 7.57
C ARG A 24 -2.62 -14.11 6.43
N LEU A 25 -2.72 -14.67 5.23
CA LEU A 25 -2.00 -14.24 4.03
C LEU A 25 -2.02 -12.71 3.83
N PHE A 26 -3.21 -12.08 3.95
CA PHE A 26 -3.37 -10.64 3.79
C PHE A 26 -2.72 -9.80 4.91
N CYS A 27 -2.46 -10.40 6.07
CA CYS A 27 -1.76 -9.74 7.18
C CYS A 27 -0.23 -9.85 7.07
N GLN A 28 0.26 -10.71 6.16
CA GLN A 28 1.68 -10.92 5.89
C GLN A 28 2.17 -10.18 4.66
N ASN A 29 1.26 -9.71 3.79
CA ASN A 29 1.60 -8.89 2.64
C ASN A 29 1.69 -7.40 3.01
N GLU A 30 2.59 -6.70 2.31
CA GLU A 30 2.60 -5.24 2.32
C GLU A 30 1.21 -4.69 2.02
N ARG A 31 0.71 -3.80 2.89
CA ARG A 31 -0.62 -3.21 2.77
C ARG A 31 -0.59 -1.76 3.19
N VAL A 32 -1.47 -0.99 2.57
CA VAL A 32 -1.76 0.40 2.88
C VAL A 32 -3.19 0.46 3.42
N VAL A 33 -3.35 0.98 4.62
CA VAL A 33 -4.63 1.18 5.31
C VAL A 33 -4.92 2.67 5.32
N LEU A 34 -6.10 3.03 4.84
CA LEU A 34 -6.64 4.37 4.91
C LEU A 34 -7.81 4.36 5.89
N SER A 35 -7.90 5.38 6.73
CA SER A 35 -9.01 5.54 7.67
C SER A 35 -9.53 6.96 7.66
N GLY A 36 -10.82 7.11 8.00
CA GLY A 36 -11.44 8.42 8.14
C GLY A 36 -12.92 8.35 8.46
N GLN A 37 -13.59 9.50 8.35
CA GLN A 37 -15.03 9.64 8.48
C GLN A 37 -15.67 9.88 7.11
N TRP A 38 -16.84 9.27 6.92
CA TRP A 38 -17.74 9.46 5.79
C TRP A 38 -19.10 9.92 6.32
N GLN A 39 -20.03 10.32 5.44
CA GLN A 39 -21.38 10.80 5.85
C GLN A 39 -22.19 9.81 6.72
N PHE A 40 -21.81 8.53 6.73
CA PHE A 40 -22.46 7.47 7.50
C PHE A 40 -21.61 6.97 8.68
N GLY A 41 -20.56 7.70 9.05
CA GLY A 41 -19.62 7.34 10.10
C GLY A 41 -18.28 6.86 9.58
N PHE A 42 -17.59 6.04 10.38
CA PHE A 42 -16.22 5.60 10.10
C PHE A 42 -16.12 4.77 8.82
N PHE A 43 -15.05 4.98 8.06
CA PHE A 43 -14.65 4.10 6.98
C PHE A 43 -13.17 3.71 7.10
N SER A 44 -12.85 2.51 6.65
CA SER A 44 -11.47 2.10 6.40
C SER A 44 -11.37 1.33 5.09
N VAL A 45 -10.34 1.66 4.31
CA VAL A 45 -10.03 0.99 3.06
C VAL A 45 -8.62 0.44 3.17
N THR A 46 -8.45 -0.85 2.91
CA THR A 46 -7.14 -1.50 2.91
C THR A 46 -6.78 -1.97 1.51
N ALA A 47 -5.71 -1.40 0.96
CA ALA A 47 -5.09 -1.85 -0.27
C ALA A 47 -3.96 -2.84 0.07
N VAL A 48 -4.10 -4.10 -0.33
CA VAL A 48 -3.08 -5.13 -0.10
C VAL A 48 -2.31 -5.37 -1.39
N ARG A 49 -0.98 -5.43 -1.27
CA ARG A 49 -0.10 -5.73 -2.39
C ARG A 49 -0.04 -7.24 -2.64
N ALA A 50 0.11 -7.60 -3.91
CA ALA A 50 0.23 -8.99 -4.37
C ALA A 50 1.46 -9.16 -5.28
N THR A 51 1.81 -10.40 -5.60
CA THR A 51 3.02 -10.76 -6.38
C THR A 51 3.15 -10.02 -7.72
N ASN A 52 2.05 -9.70 -8.40
CA ASN A 52 2.06 -8.99 -9.69
C ASN A 52 1.87 -7.47 -9.58
N VAL A 53 1.70 -6.95 -8.35
CA VAL A 53 1.57 -5.52 -8.09
C VAL A 53 2.95 -4.98 -7.70
N ALA A 54 3.49 -4.10 -8.53
CA ALA A 54 4.79 -3.51 -8.30
C ALA A 54 4.75 -2.39 -7.26
N SER A 55 3.69 -1.59 -7.18
CA SER A 55 3.51 -0.57 -6.12
C SER A 55 2.05 -0.13 -6.00
N ILE A 56 1.72 0.43 -4.84
CA ILE A 56 0.47 1.13 -4.54
C ILE A 56 0.80 2.61 -4.42
N ARG A 57 0.01 3.47 -5.08
CA ARG A 57 0.13 4.93 -4.97
C ARG A 57 -1.19 5.50 -4.47
N ILE A 58 -1.13 6.35 -3.44
CA ILE A 58 -2.27 7.09 -2.92
C ILE A 58 -2.09 8.55 -3.34
N TYR A 59 -3.08 9.14 -4.01
CA TYR A 59 -2.91 10.49 -4.57
C TYR A 59 -2.85 11.58 -3.49
N GLY A 60 -3.46 11.32 -2.34
CA GLY A 60 -3.39 12.18 -1.15
C GLY A 60 -2.09 12.08 -0.37
N ASP A 61 -1.17 11.18 -0.74
CA ASP A 61 0.10 10.99 -0.04
C ASP A 61 1.27 10.83 -1.02
N GLN A 62 2.08 11.88 -1.15
CA GLN A 62 3.24 11.87 -2.04
C GLN A 62 4.46 11.18 -1.41
N ASP A 63 4.49 11.06 -0.08
CA ASP A 63 5.61 10.49 0.67
C ASP A 63 5.47 8.98 0.88
N LEU A 64 4.27 8.43 0.67
CA LEU A 64 4.01 7.01 0.68
C LEU A 64 4.82 6.30 -0.42
N ARG A 65 5.76 5.45 0.02
CA ARG A 65 6.57 4.61 -0.86
C ARG A 65 6.32 3.14 -0.56
N THR A 66 5.63 2.46 -1.47
CA THR A 66 5.48 1.00 -1.42
C THR A 66 6.59 0.29 -2.20
N ASN A 67 6.76 -1.02 -1.99
CA ASN A 67 7.82 -1.81 -2.64
C ASN A 67 9.24 -1.36 -2.31
N CYS A 68 9.43 -0.87 -1.09
CA CYS A 68 10.76 -0.59 -0.57
C CYS A 68 11.46 -1.93 -0.30
N SER A 69 12.34 -2.38 -1.21
CA SER A 69 13.09 -3.65 -1.09
C SER A 69 13.93 -3.78 0.19
N ARG A 70 14.14 -2.68 0.91
CA ARG A 70 14.64 -2.70 2.30
C ARG A 70 13.50 -3.11 3.23
N HIS A 71 13.26 -4.41 3.26
CA HIS A 71 12.52 -5.09 4.33
C HIS A 71 13.30 -4.88 5.64
N MET A 72 13.08 -3.74 6.30
CA MET A 72 13.47 -3.59 7.69
C MET A 72 12.24 -3.94 8.51
N LYS A 73 12.23 -5.17 9.03
CA LYS A 73 11.19 -5.68 9.92
C LYS A 73 10.95 -4.63 11.02
N GLY A 74 9.72 -4.12 11.13
CA GLY A 74 9.36 -3.07 12.09
C GLY A 74 9.32 -1.64 11.54
N LYS A 75 9.70 -1.40 10.27
CA LYS A 75 9.36 -0.13 9.62
C LYS A 75 7.90 -0.12 9.16
N TYR A 76 7.24 0.99 9.40
CA TYR A 76 5.93 1.33 8.89
C TYR A 76 5.91 2.81 8.52
N HIS A 77 5.03 3.18 7.60
CA HIS A 77 4.66 4.57 7.38
C HIS A 77 3.34 4.76 8.10
N ASP A 78 3.26 5.66 9.07
CA ASP A 78 2.01 6.03 9.71
C ASP A 78 1.95 7.55 9.73
N TYR A 79 0.88 8.08 9.16
CA TYR A 79 0.73 9.49 8.94
C TYR A 79 -0.71 9.93 9.20
N SER A 80 -0.85 10.95 10.05
CA SER A 80 -2.14 11.58 10.34
C SER A 80 -2.29 12.86 9.54
N TYR A 81 -3.33 12.93 8.72
CA TYR A 81 -3.70 14.14 8.00
C TYR A 81 -4.37 15.17 8.91
N THR A 82 -4.72 14.81 10.14
CA THR A 82 -5.41 15.72 11.07
C THR A 82 -4.57 16.93 11.44
N ASP A 83 -3.26 16.76 11.47
CA ASP A 83 -2.32 17.81 11.90
C ASP A 83 -2.17 18.89 10.83
N GLN A 84 -2.29 18.51 9.55
CA GLN A 84 -2.18 19.44 8.42
C GLN A 84 -3.53 20.00 7.96
N TYR A 85 -4.59 19.21 8.02
CA TYR A 85 -5.90 19.54 7.43
C TYR A 85 -7.01 19.71 8.46
N GLY A 86 -6.68 19.65 9.76
CA GLY A 86 -7.65 19.75 10.84
C GLY A 86 -8.40 18.44 11.11
N PRO A 87 -9.39 18.43 12.02
CA PRO A 87 -10.00 17.20 12.54
C PRO A 87 -10.69 16.32 11.48
N GLU A 88 -11.06 16.88 10.33
CA GLU A 88 -11.68 16.14 9.22
C GLU A 88 -10.66 15.42 8.31
N GLY A 89 -9.39 15.81 8.39
CA GLY A 89 -8.31 15.31 7.53
C GLY A 89 -8.50 15.71 6.06
N LEU A 90 -7.99 14.90 5.14
CA LEU A 90 -8.09 15.14 3.70
C LEU A 90 -9.51 14.86 3.19
N THR A 91 -10.20 15.89 2.68
CA THR A 91 -11.54 15.77 2.10
C THR A 91 -11.49 15.15 0.70
N LEU A 92 -12.32 14.13 0.47
CA LEU A 92 -12.43 13.42 -0.81
C LEU A 92 -13.90 13.36 -1.23
N ALA A 93 -14.19 13.68 -2.49
CA ALA A 93 -15.55 13.60 -3.02
C ALA A 93 -15.94 12.14 -3.35
N LYS A 94 -17.24 11.83 -3.31
CA LYS A 94 -17.75 10.53 -3.75
C LYS A 94 -17.35 10.28 -5.21
N GLY A 95 -16.73 9.14 -5.48
CA GLY A 95 -16.28 8.77 -6.83
C GLY A 95 -14.94 9.41 -7.24
N GLN A 96 -14.35 10.26 -6.39
CA GLN A 96 -12.99 10.74 -6.61
C GLN A 96 -12.00 9.56 -6.49
N PRO A 97 -11.07 9.41 -7.44
CA PRO A 97 -10.09 8.34 -7.36
C PRO A 97 -9.13 8.58 -6.19
N LEU A 98 -8.89 7.53 -5.41
CA LEU A 98 -8.13 7.58 -4.16
C LEU A 98 -6.66 7.22 -4.37
N GLY A 99 -6.42 6.33 -5.32
CA GLY A 99 -5.10 5.80 -5.64
C GLY A 99 -5.19 4.76 -6.74
N GLU A 100 -4.05 4.17 -7.04
CA GLU A 100 -3.88 3.21 -8.14
C GLU A 100 -2.94 2.08 -7.74
N PHE A 101 -3.16 0.91 -8.35
CA PHE A 101 -2.22 -0.20 -8.33
C PHE A 101 -1.37 -0.15 -9.59
N ASN A 102 -0.07 0.00 -9.41
CA ASN A 102 0.89 -0.08 -10.49
C ASN A 102 1.36 -1.53 -10.60
N PHE A 103 0.93 -2.22 -11.65
CA PHE A 103 1.43 -3.55 -12.00
C PHE A 103 2.82 -3.42 -12.61
N GLY A 104 3.68 -4.41 -12.38
CA GLY A 104 5.01 -4.36 -13.00
C GLY A 104 5.55 -5.74 -13.34
N THR A 105 5.92 -5.89 -14.61
CA THR A 105 6.97 -6.79 -15.04
C THR A 105 8.30 -6.11 -14.77
N LYS A 106 8.91 -6.29 -13.58
CA LYS A 106 10.33 -5.98 -13.44
C LYS A 106 11.14 -7.15 -13.99
N VAL A 107 11.23 -7.28 -15.31
CA VAL A 107 12.38 -7.97 -15.91
C VAL A 107 13.57 -7.06 -15.66
N LYS A 108 14.38 -7.37 -14.65
CA LYS A 108 15.74 -6.81 -14.60
C LYS A 108 16.50 -7.46 -15.77
N LEU A 109 16.62 -6.75 -16.89
CA LEU A 109 17.61 -7.13 -17.89
C LEU A 109 18.98 -6.82 -17.25
N ALA A 110 19.63 -7.84 -16.70
CA ALA A 110 21.02 -7.72 -16.32
C ALA A 110 21.83 -7.63 -17.63
N GLN A 111 22.16 -6.42 -18.05
CA GLN A 111 23.18 -6.23 -19.09
C GLN A 111 24.52 -6.76 -18.58
N GLY A 112 25.17 -7.49 -19.46
CA GLY A 112 26.23 -8.45 -19.17
C GLY A 112 27.50 -7.86 -18.54
N LEU A 113 28.21 -8.80 -17.92
CA LEU A 113 29.64 -8.79 -17.62
C LEU A 113 30.43 -7.77 -18.43
N SER A 114 30.92 -6.72 -17.74
CA SER A 114 32.08 -5.98 -18.22
C SER A 114 33.31 -6.83 -17.97
N LEU A 115 33.73 -7.60 -18.97
CA LEU A 115 35.12 -8.04 -19.06
C LEU A 115 35.95 -6.86 -19.57
N ARG A 116 36.75 -6.27 -18.69
CA ARG A 116 38.05 -5.67 -19.03
C ARG A 116 39.03 -5.98 -17.92
#